data_AF-A0AAD8BHI8-F1
#
_entry.id   AF-A0AAD8BHI8-F1
#
_cell.length_a   1.000
_cell.length_b   1.000
_cell.length_c   1.000
_cell.angle_alpha   90.00
_cell.angle_beta   90.00
_cell.angle_gamma   90.00
#
_symmetry.space_group_name_H-M   'P 1'
#
loop_
_entity.id
_entity.type
_entity.pdbx_description
1 polymer ?
#
loop_
_entity_poly.entity_id
_entity_poly.type
_entity_poly.pdbx_seq_one_letter_code
_entity_poly.pdbx_strand_id
1 'polypeptide(L)'
;MLLMFLVLRDTKGSGTTLPSEKECPFFRFGANCDRLCPSHCGGNGTCERYSGECLHGCLPGYFGSFCKLECDQNCGGDVHECDKLTGTCLQCRAGLTGEFCQKKCFNCIRDVCHKQTMECLQGCATGYTGPLCDEEITDNSVVPLVIFFAGLVLLAVILSTLIKKRHQRADDVHYKRSYTESYIKPGDSTSSVGDTSELFDIMEAMKQRRSDDAEE
;
A
#
# COMPACT_ATOMS: atom_id res chain seq x y z
N MET A 1 -37.46 51.67 73.56
CA MET A 1 -36.25 51.56 72.73
C MET A 1 -35.73 50.14 72.83
N LEU A 2 -35.75 49.45 71.69
CA LEU A 2 -34.98 48.23 71.31
C LEU A 2 -35.09 47.02 72.26
N LEU A 3 -35.86 45.96 71.97
CA LEU A 3 -35.78 45.00 70.85
C LEU A 3 -34.34 44.55 70.55
N MET A 4 -33.95 43.43 71.18
CA MET A 4 -32.80 42.60 70.81
C MET A 4 -33.19 41.13 70.97
N PHE A 5 -33.23 40.42 69.82
CA PHE A 5 -33.13 38.97 69.60
C PHE A 5 -34.18 38.08 70.30
N LEU A 6 -34.99 37.29 69.60
CA LEU A 6 -34.57 36.15 68.78
C LEU A 6 -35.54 35.93 67.61
N VAL A 7 -34.97 35.82 66.41
CA VAL A 7 -35.65 35.34 65.21
C VAL A 7 -36.02 33.87 65.43
N LEU A 8 -37.31 33.57 65.48
CA LEU A 8 -37.83 32.22 65.27
C LEU A 8 -37.59 31.85 63.80
N ARG A 9 -36.48 31.17 63.53
CA ARG A 9 -36.32 30.37 62.31
C ARG A 9 -36.72 28.93 62.64
N ASP A 10 -38.01 28.66 62.50
CA ASP A 10 -38.48 27.31 62.20
C ASP A 10 -38.07 26.96 60.76
N THR A 11 -36.80 26.65 60.56
CA THR A 11 -36.46 25.68 59.53
C THR A 11 -36.41 24.34 60.23
N LYS A 12 -37.56 23.65 60.25
CA LYS A 12 -37.57 22.19 60.29
C LYS A 12 -36.70 21.75 59.12
N GLY A 13 -35.40 21.60 59.38
CA GLY A 13 -34.51 20.84 58.53
C GLY A 13 -35.14 19.46 58.46
N SER A 14 -35.78 19.20 57.33
CA SER A 14 -36.20 17.88 56.92
C SER A 14 -34.93 17.04 56.81
N GLY A 15 -34.45 16.57 57.96
CA GLY A 15 -33.47 15.50 58.07
C GLY A 15 -34.15 14.25 57.56
N THR A 16 -34.19 14.09 56.24
CA THR A 16 -34.31 12.78 55.62
C THR A 16 -33.03 12.03 55.99
N THR A 17 -32.99 11.47 57.20
CA THR A 17 -32.13 10.33 57.46
C THR A 17 -32.74 9.19 56.67
N LEU A 18 -32.31 9.08 55.39
CA LEU A 18 -32.42 7.84 54.65
C LEU A 18 -31.88 6.73 55.56
N PRO A 19 -32.51 5.54 55.59
CA PRO A 19 -32.00 4.44 56.40
C PRO A 19 -30.54 4.24 55.99
N SER A 20 -29.64 4.19 56.97
CA SER A 20 -28.23 3.95 56.74
C SER A 20 -28.09 2.71 55.86
N GLU A 21 -27.86 2.88 54.56
CA GLU A 21 -27.51 1.78 53.69
C GLU A 21 -26.22 1.21 54.27
N LYS A 22 -26.31 0.03 54.87
CA LYS A 22 -25.24 -0.61 55.62
C LYS A 22 -24.08 -0.88 54.67
N GLU A 23 -23.15 0.06 54.48
CA GLU A 23 -22.04 -0.01 53.53
C GLU A 23 -21.27 -1.34 53.59
N CYS A 24 -20.78 -1.79 52.43
CA CYS A 24 -20.05 -3.04 52.40
C CYS A 24 -18.65 -2.80 52.98
N PRO A 25 -18.06 -3.81 53.65
CA PRO A 25 -16.64 -3.77 53.96
C PRO A 25 -15.81 -3.50 52.69
N PHE A 26 -14.60 -2.95 52.84
CA PHE A 26 -13.72 -2.64 51.71
C PHE A 26 -13.58 -3.84 50.76
N PHE A 27 -13.50 -3.53 49.46
CA PHE A 27 -13.38 -4.51 48.37
C PHE A 27 -14.56 -5.48 48.23
N ARG A 28 -15.76 -5.16 48.74
CA ARG A 28 -16.94 -6.04 48.64
C ARG A 28 -18.19 -5.35 48.10
N PHE A 29 -19.04 -6.13 47.44
CA PHE A 29 -20.30 -5.70 46.86
C PHE A 29 -21.37 -6.81 46.84
N GLY A 30 -22.58 -6.46 46.40
CA GLY A 30 -23.80 -7.24 46.40
C GLY A 30 -24.73 -6.91 47.56
N ALA A 31 -25.99 -7.32 47.45
CA ALA A 31 -27.02 -7.08 48.49
C ALA A 31 -26.58 -7.54 49.89
N ASN A 32 -25.74 -8.59 49.95
CA ASN A 32 -25.20 -9.16 51.19
C ASN A 32 -23.69 -8.90 51.39
N CYS A 33 -23.02 -8.18 50.49
CA CYS A 33 -21.56 -7.94 50.53
C CYS A 33 -20.68 -9.21 50.40
N ASP A 34 -21.21 -10.29 49.82
CA ASP A 34 -20.49 -11.56 49.72
C ASP A 34 -19.53 -11.62 48.52
N ARG A 35 -19.64 -10.70 47.56
CA ARG A 35 -18.83 -10.68 46.35
C ARG A 35 -17.65 -9.71 46.49
N LEU A 36 -16.50 -10.08 45.95
CA LEU A 36 -15.31 -9.22 45.92
C LEU A 36 -15.34 -8.26 44.73
N CYS A 37 -14.94 -7.02 44.96
CA CYS A 37 -14.71 -6.06 43.89
C CYS A 37 -13.68 -6.62 42.88
N PRO A 38 -13.77 -6.23 41.59
CA PRO A 38 -12.77 -6.58 40.60
C PRO A 38 -11.35 -6.22 41.05
N SER A 39 -10.38 -7.10 40.76
CA SER A 39 -8.98 -6.98 41.21
C SER A 39 -8.25 -5.76 40.67
N HIS A 40 -8.69 -5.21 39.53
CA HIS A 40 -8.04 -4.08 38.87
C HIS A 40 -8.82 -2.77 38.98
N CYS A 41 -9.74 -2.66 39.95
CA CYS A 41 -10.30 -1.37 40.32
C CYS A 41 -9.19 -0.44 40.83
N GLY A 42 -9.14 0.78 40.29
CA GLY A 42 -8.18 1.80 40.67
C GLY A 42 -8.49 2.47 42.02
N GLY A 43 -7.66 3.44 42.38
CA GLY A 43 -7.80 4.18 43.65
C GLY A 43 -7.59 3.27 44.85
N ASN A 44 -8.61 3.12 45.69
CA ASN A 44 -8.62 2.23 46.84
C ASN A 44 -9.21 0.82 46.54
N GLY A 45 -9.39 0.47 45.26
CA GLY A 45 -9.96 -0.81 44.82
C GLY A 45 -11.43 -1.02 45.17
N THR A 46 -12.16 0.06 45.50
CA THR A 46 -13.60 -0.03 45.77
C THR A 46 -14.43 -0.06 44.49
N CYS A 47 -15.61 -0.63 44.64
CA CYS A 47 -16.61 -0.77 43.59
C CYS A 47 -18.00 -0.43 44.14
N GLU A 48 -18.92 -0.13 43.22
CA GLU A 48 -20.30 0.20 43.52
C GLU A 48 -20.95 -0.99 44.23
N ARG A 49 -21.74 -0.67 45.27
CA ARG A 49 -22.21 -1.65 46.25
C ARG A 49 -23.11 -2.73 45.67
N TYR A 50 -23.89 -2.49 44.63
CA TYR A 50 -24.86 -3.43 44.08
C TYR A 50 -24.41 -4.04 42.74
N SER A 51 -23.95 -3.20 41.80
CA SER A 51 -23.45 -3.55 40.48
C SER A 51 -22.05 -4.14 40.52
N GLY A 52 -21.16 -3.64 41.40
CA GLY A 52 -19.76 -4.03 41.47
C GLY A 52 -18.85 -3.31 40.46
N GLU A 53 -19.33 -2.22 39.84
CA GLU A 53 -18.53 -1.40 38.93
C GLU A 53 -17.48 -0.58 39.69
N CYS A 54 -16.28 -0.44 39.15
CA CYS A 54 -15.19 0.26 39.84
C CYS A 54 -15.47 1.77 39.96
N LEU A 55 -15.45 2.30 41.18
CA LEU A 55 -15.82 3.70 41.45
C LEU A 55 -14.76 4.71 41.01
N HIS A 56 -13.50 4.27 40.92
CA HIS A 56 -12.35 5.13 40.61
C HIS A 56 -11.70 4.77 39.27
N GLY A 57 -12.45 4.09 38.39
CA GLY A 57 -11.94 3.53 37.15
C GLY A 57 -10.93 2.42 37.38
N CYS A 58 -10.04 2.20 36.41
CA CYS A 58 -9.12 1.07 36.39
C CYS A 58 -7.68 1.44 36.74
N LEU A 59 -6.94 0.43 37.22
CA LEU A 59 -5.48 0.44 37.24
C LEU A 59 -4.91 0.58 35.81
N PRO A 60 -3.69 1.12 35.64
CA PRO A 60 -3.04 1.19 34.34
C PRO A 60 -2.98 -0.18 33.64
N GLY A 61 -3.22 -0.20 32.33
CA GLY A 61 -3.27 -1.42 31.53
C GLY A 61 -4.63 -2.14 31.51
N TYR A 62 -5.63 -1.65 32.26
CA TYR A 62 -6.97 -2.25 32.30
C TYR A 62 -8.07 -1.24 31.95
N PHE A 63 -9.19 -1.72 31.41
CA PHE A 63 -10.34 -0.91 31.04
C PHE A 63 -11.70 -1.63 31.21
N GLY A 64 -12.77 -0.87 31.01
CA GLY A 64 -14.17 -1.27 31.17
C GLY A 64 -14.70 -0.99 32.57
N SER A 65 -16.03 -1.01 32.75
CA SER A 65 -16.66 -0.64 34.04
C SER A 65 -16.28 -1.55 35.21
N PHE A 66 -15.82 -2.78 34.91
CA PHE A 66 -15.32 -3.75 35.89
C PHE A 66 -13.80 -3.95 35.84
N CYS A 67 -13.07 -3.24 34.98
CA CYS A 67 -11.62 -3.37 34.85
C CYS A 67 -11.12 -4.80 34.64
N LYS A 68 -11.86 -5.58 33.84
CA LYS A 68 -11.52 -6.98 33.51
C LYS A 68 -10.84 -7.13 32.15
N LEU A 69 -10.85 -6.06 31.34
CA LEU A 69 -10.29 -6.05 30.01
C LEU A 69 -8.91 -5.42 30.06
N GLU A 70 -7.97 -5.95 29.29
CA GLU A 70 -6.59 -5.46 29.21
C GLU A 70 -6.42 -4.57 27.98
N CYS A 71 -5.69 -3.48 28.13
CA CYS A 71 -5.29 -2.63 27.01
C CYS A 71 -4.44 -3.42 26.01
N ASP A 72 -4.53 -3.08 24.72
CA ASP A 72 -3.73 -3.73 23.68
C ASP A 72 -2.22 -3.52 23.96
N GLN A 73 -1.43 -4.58 23.79
CA GLN A 73 0.02 -4.53 24.03
C GLN A 73 0.75 -3.55 23.09
N ASN A 74 0.10 -3.14 22.00
CA ASN A 74 0.59 -2.15 21.06
C ASN A 74 0.34 -0.70 21.50
N CYS A 75 -0.45 -0.48 22.56
CA CYS A 75 -0.54 0.82 23.20
C CYS A 75 0.84 1.21 23.76
N GLY A 76 1.16 2.50 23.66
CA GLY A 76 2.41 3.08 24.14
C GLY A 76 2.54 3.10 25.66
N GLY A 77 3.73 3.50 26.13
CA GLY A 77 4.09 3.55 27.55
C GLY A 77 4.51 2.19 28.12
N ASP A 78 4.99 2.20 29.38
CA ASP A 78 5.53 1.01 30.05
C ASP A 78 4.45 -0.02 30.42
N VAL A 79 3.19 0.42 30.55
CA VAL A 79 2.04 -0.39 31.03
C VAL A 79 0.86 -0.42 30.05
N HIS A 80 1.10 -0.14 28.77
CA HIS A 80 0.07 -0.16 27.71
C HIS A 80 -1.13 0.72 28.04
N GLU A 81 -0.95 2.03 28.08
CA GLU A 81 -2.02 2.92 28.56
C GLU A 81 -3.12 3.13 27.50
N CYS A 82 -4.37 2.88 27.92
CA CYS A 82 -5.55 3.06 27.10
C CYS A 82 -6.66 3.78 27.88
N ASP A 83 -7.65 4.32 27.15
CA ASP A 83 -8.83 4.91 27.72
C ASP A 83 -9.58 3.90 28.60
N LYS A 84 -9.88 4.30 29.84
CA LYS A 84 -10.38 3.40 30.88
C LYS A 84 -11.78 2.86 30.60
N LEU A 85 -12.54 3.45 29.68
CA LEU A 85 -13.88 3.00 29.34
C LEU A 85 -13.90 2.22 28.02
N THR A 86 -13.27 2.77 26.98
CA THR A 86 -13.35 2.26 25.61
C THR A 86 -12.22 1.29 25.26
N GLY A 87 -11.10 1.32 26.00
CA GLY A 87 -9.91 0.53 25.68
C GLY A 87 -9.07 1.12 24.52
N THR A 88 -9.46 2.28 23.99
CA THR A 88 -8.73 2.95 22.91
C THR A 88 -7.35 3.38 23.41
N CYS A 89 -6.28 2.99 22.73
CA CYS A 89 -4.93 3.38 23.13
C CYS A 89 -4.81 4.91 23.19
N LEU A 90 -4.15 5.47 24.20
CA LEU A 90 -3.90 6.91 24.23
C LEU A 90 -2.85 7.30 23.20
N GLN A 91 -1.81 6.47 23.10
CA GLN A 91 -0.73 6.56 22.11
C GLN A 91 -0.39 5.16 21.61
N CYS A 92 0.19 5.08 20.41
CA CYS A 92 0.71 3.83 19.87
C CYS A 92 2.22 3.73 20.10
N ARG A 93 2.74 2.51 20.18
CA ARG A 93 4.17 2.28 19.98
C ARG A 93 4.59 2.83 18.60
N ALA A 94 5.86 3.20 18.49
CA ALA A 94 6.41 3.74 17.24
C ALA A 94 6.13 2.79 16.06
N GLY A 95 5.71 3.35 14.92
CA GLY A 95 5.35 2.59 13.73
C GLY A 95 3.95 1.99 13.71
N LEU A 96 3.14 2.20 14.75
CA LEU A 96 1.76 1.70 14.83
C LEU A 96 0.73 2.83 14.86
N THR A 97 -0.49 2.52 14.40
CA THR A 97 -1.59 3.47 14.25
C THR A 97 -2.97 2.79 14.37
N GLY A 98 -4.03 3.60 14.42
CA GLY A 98 -5.40 3.20 14.69
C GLY A 98 -5.78 3.29 16.17
N GLU A 99 -7.06 3.05 16.46
CA GLU A 99 -7.61 3.16 17.83
C GLU A 99 -6.95 2.20 18.82
N PHE A 100 -6.63 0.98 18.37
CA PHE A 100 -5.98 -0.06 19.17
C PHE A 100 -4.54 -0.35 18.73
N CYS A 101 -3.95 0.50 17.88
CA CYS A 101 -2.54 0.39 17.45
C CYS A 101 -2.18 -0.93 16.74
N GLN A 102 -3.14 -1.56 16.07
CA GLN A 102 -2.94 -2.84 15.37
C GLN A 102 -2.50 -2.68 13.91
N LYS A 103 -2.51 -1.46 13.39
CA LYS A 103 -2.09 -1.15 12.01
C LYS A 103 -0.69 -0.57 12.03
N LYS A 104 0.12 -0.88 11.02
CA LYS A 104 1.43 -0.25 10.83
C LYS A 104 1.29 1.05 10.04
N CYS A 105 2.18 2.00 10.28
CA CYS A 105 2.40 3.09 9.33
C CYS A 105 2.93 2.51 8.01
N PHE A 106 2.49 3.04 6.88
CA PHE A 106 2.92 2.59 5.56
C PHE A 106 3.79 3.67 4.91
N ASN A 107 5.00 3.29 4.49
CA ASN A 107 5.91 4.13 3.71
C ASN A 107 6.16 5.53 4.31
N CYS A 108 6.00 5.71 5.63
CA CYS A 108 6.33 6.96 6.30
C CYS A 108 7.83 7.00 6.62
N ILE A 109 8.43 8.18 6.57
CA ILE A 109 9.80 8.36 7.06
C ILE A 109 9.86 8.02 8.56
N ARG A 110 10.76 7.08 8.91
CA ARG A 110 10.96 6.56 10.28
C ARG A 110 9.70 5.96 10.92
N ASP A 111 8.74 5.51 10.10
CA ASP A 111 7.47 4.95 10.56
C ASP A 111 6.69 5.90 11.51
N VAL A 112 6.82 7.21 11.31
CA VAL A 112 6.12 8.21 12.13
C VAL A 112 4.86 8.68 11.41
N CYS A 113 3.70 8.17 11.84
CA CYS A 113 2.39 8.59 11.37
C CYS A 113 1.48 9.06 12.51
N HIS A 114 0.48 9.87 12.17
CA HIS A 114 -0.54 10.31 13.09
C HIS A 114 -1.45 9.13 13.47
N LYS A 115 -1.77 8.99 14.76
CA LYS A 115 -2.51 7.84 15.31
C LYS A 115 -3.91 7.63 14.72
N GLN A 116 -4.67 8.71 14.49
CA GLN A 116 -6.04 8.60 13.94
C GLN A 116 -6.09 8.80 12.43
N THR A 117 -5.53 9.89 11.91
CA THR A 117 -5.57 10.21 10.47
C THR A 117 -4.66 9.33 9.63
N MET A 118 -3.67 8.65 10.23
CA MET A 118 -2.65 7.84 9.55
C MET A 118 -1.70 8.63 8.64
N GLU A 119 -1.75 9.96 8.71
CA GLU A 119 -0.90 10.84 7.90
C GLU A 119 0.56 10.78 8.36
N CYS A 120 1.49 10.73 7.42
CA CYS A 120 2.91 10.70 7.73
C CYS A 120 3.39 12.09 8.14
N LEU A 121 3.74 12.25 9.42
CA LEU A 121 4.11 13.55 10.00
C LEU A 121 5.46 14.08 9.49
N GLN A 122 6.26 13.21 8.88
CA GLN A 122 7.60 13.51 8.37
C GLN A 122 7.71 13.33 6.85
N GLY A 123 6.59 13.06 6.17
CA GLY A 123 6.54 12.76 4.74
C GLY A 123 6.82 11.29 4.41
N CYS A 124 6.94 11.02 3.11
CA CYS A 124 6.99 9.67 2.55
C CYS A 124 8.41 9.17 2.32
N ALA A 125 8.58 7.85 2.43
CA ALA A 125 9.74 7.13 1.96
C ALA A 125 9.92 7.32 0.44
N THR A 126 11.14 7.11 -0.04
CA THR A 126 11.48 7.27 -1.46
C THR A 126 10.58 6.42 -2.34
N GLY A 127 9.98 7.04 -3.37
CA GLY A 127 9.08 6.36 -4.30
C GLY A 127 7.60 6.39 -3.89
N TYR A 128 7.24 7.06 -2.79
CA TYR A 128 5.85 7.20 -2.36
C TYR A 128 5.45 8.67 -2.21
N THR A 129 4.15 8.96 -2.39
CA THR A 129 3.57 10.31 -2.28
C THR A 129 2.18 10.27 -1.65
N GLY A 130 1.61 11.45 -1.43
CA GLY A 130 0.31 11.65 -0.78
C GLY A 130 0.43 11.80 0.75
N PRO A 131 -0.67 12.19 1.43
CA PRO A 131 -0.66 12.38 2.88
C PRO A 131 -0.49 11.07 3.66
N LEU A 132 -0.90 9.93 3.08
CA LEU A 132 -0.82 8.59 3.66
C LEU A 132 0.31 7.73 3.07
N CYS A 133 1.06 8.25 2.08
CA CYS A 133 2.14 7.54 1.40
C CYS A 133 1.72 6.18 0.79
N ASP A 134 0.48 6.10 0.33
CA ASP A 134 -0.15 4.94 -0.31
C ASP A 134 -0.07 4.97 -1.85
N GLU A 135 0.43 6.07 -2.42
CA GLU A 135 0.62 6.23 -3.86
C GLU A 135 2.08 6.03 -4.24
N GLU A 136 2.35 5.15 -5.21
CA GLU A 136 3.70 4.96 -5.79
C GLU A 136 4.00 6.02 -6.84
N ILE A 137 5.21 6.60 -6.76
CA ILE A 137 5.75 7.48 -7.79
C ILE A 137 6.25 6.60 -8.92
N THR A 138 5.41 6.40 -9.94
CA THR A 138 5.84 5.74 -11.17
C THR A 138 6.72 6.68 -11.97
N ASP A 139 8.00 6.37 -12.08
CA ASP A 139 8.97 7.16 -12.83
C ASP A 139 8.78 6.96 -14.36
N ASN A 140 7.71 7.54 -14.89
CA ASN A 140 7.40 7.52 -16.33
C ASN A 140 8.41 8.36 -17.15
N SER A 141 9.38 8.99 -16.50
CA SER A 141 10.43 9.80 -17.11
C SER A 141 11.38 8.99 -18.01
N VAL A 142 11.62 7.72 -17.69
CA VAL A 142 12.52 6.84 -18.46
C VAL A 142 11.81 6.14 -19.62
N VAL A 143 10.49 6.01 -19.57
CA VAL A 143 9.69 5.31 -20.58
C VAL A 143 9.84 5.95 -21.98
N PRO A 144 9.72 7.29 -22.15
CA PRO A 144 9.97 7.94 -23.44
C PRO A 144 11.38 7.71 -23.98
N LEU A 145 12.39 7.68 -23.09
CA LEU A 145 13.78 7.47 -23.48
C LEU A 145 13.98 6.05 -24.01
N VAL A 146 13.46 5.04 -23.30
CA VAL A 146 13.54 3.64 -23.72
C VAL A 146 12.85 3.43 -25.06
N ILE A 147 11.66 4.01 -25.27
CA ILE A 147 10.93 3.93 -26.54
C ILE A 147 11.72 4.60 -27.68
N PHE A 148 12.31 5.77 -27.43
CA PHE A 148 13.12 6.48 -28.40
C PHE A 148 14.34 5.66 -28.84
N PHE A 149 15.10 5.12 -27.88
CA PHE A 149 16.27 4.28 -28.20
C PHE A 149 15.89 3.00 -28.95
N ALA A 150 14.81 2.32 -28.54
CA ALA A 150 14.30 1.15 -29.26
C ALA A 150 13.92 1.50 -30.71
N GLY A 151 13.28 2.64 -30.93
CA GLY A 151 12.92 3.15 -32.27
C GLY A 151 14.14 3.41 -33.15
N LEU A 152 15.20 4.05 -32.61
CA LEU A 152 16.44 4.29 -33.35
C LEU A 152 17.14 2.98 -33.77
N VAL A 153 17.16 1.99 -32.87
CA VAL A 153 17.73 0.67 -33.17
C VAL A 153 16.94 -0.01 -34.29
N LEU A 154 15.61 0.00 -34.23
CA LEU A 154 14.77 -0.58 -35.28
C LEU A 154 14.96 0.12 -36.63
N LEU A 155 15.03 1.46 -36.66
CA LEU A 155 15.31 2.21 -37.87
C LEU A 155 16.68 1.86 -38.45
N ALA A 156 17.71 1.72 -37.61
CA ALA A 156 19.05 1.33 -38.06
C ALA A 156 19.06 -0.09 -38.65
N VAL A 157 18.32 -1.04 -38.06
CA VAL A 157 18.17 -2.40 -38.61
C VAL A 157 17.44 -2.36 -39.96
N ILE A 158 16.36 -1.60 -40.07
CA ILE A 158 15.61 -1.43 -41.34
C ILE A 158 16.51 -0.80 -42.41
N LEU A 159 17.24 0.27 -42.09
CA LEU A 159 18.17 0.89 -43.04
C LEU A 159 19.28 -0.08 -43.45
N SER A 160 19.84 -0.84 -42.50
CA SER A 160 20.86 -1.86 -42.78
C SER A 160 20.34 -2.95 -43.72
N THR A 161 19.11 -3.43 -43.51
CA THR A 161 18.48 -4.43 -44.39
C THR A 161 18.15 -3.86 -45.77
N LEU A 162 17.71 -2.60 -45.87
CA LEU A 162 17.47 -1.92 -47.15
C LEU A 162 18.77 -1.68 -47.92
N ILE A 163 19.86 -1.29 -47.25
CA ILE A 163 21.19 -1.11 -47.85
C ILE A 163 21.71 -2.46 -48.35
N LYS A 164 21.65 -3.52 -47.53
CA LYS A 164 22.00 -4.89 -47.95
C LYS A 164 21.19 -5.33 -49.17
N LYS A 165 19.87 -5.09 -49.18
CA LYS A 165 18.98 -5.43 -50.30
C LYS A 165 19.28 -4.61 -51.57
N ARG A 166 19.69 -3.35 -51.44
CA ARG A 166 20.14 -2.51 -52.57
C ARG A 166 21.46 -3.01 -53.14
N HIS A 167 22.40 -3.40 -52.28
CA HIS A 167 23.67 -3.99 -52.70
C HIS A 167 23.45 -5.29 -53.46
N GLN A 168 22.64 -6.21 -52.91
CA GLN A 168 22.24 -7.45 -53.57
C GLN A 168 21.59 -7.21 -54.94
N ARG A 169 20.76 -6.17 -55.09
CA ARG A 169 20.19 -5.79 -56.40
C ARG A 169 21.23 -5.26 -57.39
N ALA A 170 22.22 -4.48 -56.94
CA ALA A 170 23.28 -3.98 -57.81
C ALA A 170 24.18 -5.12 -58.30
N ASP A 171 24.49 -6.08 -57.43
CA ASP A 171 25.25 -7.29 -57.77
C ASP A 171 24.45 -8.20 -58.72
N ASP A 172 23.14 -8.40 -58.50
CA ASP A 172 22.26 -9.19 -59.41
C ASP A 172 22.19 -8.57 -60.81
N VAL A 173 22.19 -7.23 -60.92
CA VAL A 173 22.20 -6.51 -62.19
C VAL A 173 23.56 -6.63 -62.89
N HIS A 174 24.67 -6.49 -62.15
CA HIS A 174 26.01 -6.69 -62.71
C HIS A 174 26.21 -8.14 -63.17
N TYR A 175 25.75 -9.10 -62.37
CA TYR A 175 25.75 -10.53 -62.68
C TYR A 175 24.94 -10.84 -63.94
N LYS A 176 23.70 -10.33 -64.04
CA LYS A 176 22.88 -10.50 -65.25
C LYS A 176 23.50 -9.86 -66.49
N ARG A 177 24.14 -8.69 -66.36
CA ARG A 177 24.82 -7.99 -67.47
C ARG A 177 26.04 -8.77 -67.97
N SER A 178 26.83 -9.31 -67.05
CA SER A 178 27.97 -10.16 -67.39
C SER A 178 27.53 -11.47 -68.07
N TYR A 179 26.41 -12.05 -67.64
CA TYR A 179 25.81 -13.22 -68.30
C TYR A 179 25.34 -12.91 -69.73
N THR A 180 24.60 -11.82 -69.97
CA THR A 180 24.18 -11.43 -71.33
C THR A 180 25.35 -11.11 -72.28
N GLU A 181 26.46 -10.57 -71.77
CA GLU A 181 27.67 -10.33 -72.56
C GLU A 181 28.39 -11.63 -73.00
N SER A 182 28.21 -12.73 -72.25
CA SER A 182 28.87 -14.01 -72.57
C SER A 182 28.17 -14.86 -73.65
N TYR A 183 26.88 -14.63 -73.92
CA TYR A 183 26.09 -15.39 -74.92
C TYR A 183 25.95 -14.69 -76.28
N ILE A 184 26.33 -13.41 -76.39
CA ILE A 184 26.25 -12.65 -77.64
C ILE A 184 27.67 -12.40 -78.16
N LYS A 185 28.22 -13.35 -78.94
CA LYS A 185 29.40 -13.09 -79.77
C LYS A 185 28.95 -12.52 -81.12
N PRO A 186 29.50 -11.38 -81.59
CA PRO A 186 29.24 -10.89 -82.93
C PRO A 186 30.03 -11.75 -83.92
N GLY A 187 29.29 -12.59 -84.66
CA GLY A 187 29.83 -13.32 -85.79
C GLY A 187 29.45 -14.80 -85.78
N ASP A 188 28.19 -15.11 -86.08
CA ASP A 188 27.94 -15.93 -87.27
C ASP A 188 26.52 -15.66 -87.78
N SER A 189 26.43 -15.51 -89.08
CA SER A 189 25.18 -15.44 -89.82
C SER A 189 24.57 -16.84 -89.93
N THR A 190 23.24 -16.89 -89.91
CA THR A 190 22.37 -18.04 -90.26
C THR A 190 22.02 -19.02 -89.12
N SER A 191 20.75 -18.96 -88.67
CA SER A 191 19.85 -20.10 -88.53
C SER A 191 18.65 -19.71 -87.66
N SER A 192 17.47 -19.86 -88.24
CA SER A 192 16.19 -20.05 -87.54
C SER A 192 16.24 -21.17 -86.49
N VAL A 193 15.16 -21.29 -85.70
CA VAL A 193 14.89 -22.23 -84.58
C VAL A 193 15.27 -21.56 -83.26
N GLY A 194 14.37 -21.26 -82.33
CA GLY A 194 13.21 -22.00 -81.86
C GLY A 194 13.32 -22.03 -80.33
N ASP A 195 12.20 -21.86 -79.63
CA ASP A 195 12.00 -21.98 -78.19
C ASP A 195 12.50 -20.87 -77.25
N THR A 196 11.63 -19.89 -77.08
CA THR A 196 11.50 -19.06 -75.85
C THR A 196 11.02 -19.87 -74.62
N SER A 197 10.94 -21.21 -74.71
CA SER A 197 10.47 -22.09 -73.64
C SER A 197 11.58 -22.47 -72.66
N GLU A 198 12.78 -22.83 -73.12
CA GLU A 198 13.86 -23.30 -72.22
C GLU A 198 14.49 -22.19 -71.36
N LEU A 199 14.47 -20.93 -71.85
CA LEU A 199 14.97 -19.79 -71.08
C LEU A 199 14.03 -19.40 -69.93
N PHE A 200 12.73 -19.66 -70.09
CA PHE A 200 11.73 -19.43 -69.05
C PHE A 200 11.85 -20.48 -67.94
N ASP A 201 12.16 -21.73 -68.29
CA ASP A 201 12.34 -22.84 -67.33
C ASP A 201 13.61 -22.67 -66.45
N ILE A 202 14.71 -22.16 -67.02
CA ILE A 202 15.95 -21.90 -66.24
C ILE A 202 15.79 -20.70 -65.30
N MET A 203 15.02 -19.67 -65.70
CA MET A 203 14.74 -18.52 -64.85
C MET A 203 13.78 -18.87 -63.68
N GLU A 204 12.82 -19.76 -63.90
CA GLU A 204 11.90 -20.20 -62.84
C GLU A 204 12.60 -21.20 -61.89
N ALA A 205 13.55 -22.03 -62.37
CA ALA A 205 14.35 -22.92 -61.53
C ALA A 205 15.33 -22.20 -60.57
N MET A 206 15.80 -21.00 -60.90
CA MET A 206 16.68 -20.21 -60.02
C MET A 206 15.93 -19.31 -59.03
N LYS A 207 14.63 -19.09 -59.24
CA LYS A 207 13.75 -18.37 -58.32
C LYS A 207 13.42 -19.21 -57.07
N GLN A 208 13.40 -20.54 -57.22
CA GLN A 208 13.08 -21.48 -56.14
C GLN A 208 14.18 -21.61 -55.08
N ARG A 209 15.47 -21.45 -55.42
CA ARG A 209 16.58 -21.49 -54.43
C ARG A 209 16.70 -20.23 -53.57
N ARG A 210 15.97 -19.15 -53.90
CA ARG A 210 16.02 -17.88 -53.17
C ARG A 210 14.99 -17.83 -52.03
N SER A 211 14.05 -18.78 -51.93
CA SER A 211 13.11 -18.88 -50.77
C SER A 211 13.71 -19.57 -49.55
N ASP A 212 14.71 -20.43 -49.73
CA ASP A 212 15.18 -21.33 -48.66
C ASP A 212 16.21 -20.65 -47.73
N ASP A 213 16.80 -19.52 -48.13
CA ASP A 213 17.77 -18.74 -47.32
C ASP A 213 17.12 -17.61 -46.50
N ALA A 214 15.79 -17.54 -46.44
CA ALA A 214 15.03 -16.46 -45.78
C ALA A 214 14.42 -16.84 -44.42
N GLU A 215 14.71 -18.03 -43.89
CA GLU A 215 14.11 -18.57 -42.66
C GLU A 215 15.12 -18.90 -41.52
N GLU A 216 16.32 -18.32 -41.54
CA GLU A 216 17.30 -18.40 -40.43
C GLU A 216 17.83 -17.00 -40.02
#